data_AF-A0A3D0ZGM6-F1
#
_entry.id   AF-A0A3D0ZGM6-F1
#
_cell.length_a   1.000
_cell.length_b   1.000
_cell.length_c   1.000
_cell.angle_alpha   90.00
_cell.angle_beta   90.00
_cell.angle_gamma   90.00
#
_symmetry.space_group_name_H-M   'P 1'
#
loop_
_entity.id
_entity.type
_entity.pdbx_description
1 polymer ?
#
loop_
_entity_poly.entity_id
_entity_poly.type
_entity_poly.pdbx_seq_one_letter_code
_entity_poly.pdbx_strand_id
1 'polypeptide(L)' 'PQHTIFCLDPVICPCSTMYRIHPGYLAWVLEELVEGRIVNRISVDDSVQDNAKTALERMLASRPL' A
#
# COMPACT_ATOMS: atom_id res chain seq x y z
N PRO A 1 -8.64 -8.67 -25.33
CA PRO A 1 -9.26 -7.59 -24.52
C PRO A 1 -10.70 -7.34 -24.98
N GLN A 2 -11.66 -7.36 -24.04
CA GLN A 2 -13.10 -7.20 -24.33
C GLN A 2 -13.59 -5.75 -24.22
N HIS A 3 -12.81 -4.86 -23.59
CA HIS A 3 -13.18 -3.47 -23.35
C HIS A 3 -12.06 -2.51 -23.76
N THR A 4 -12.45 -1.27 -24.06
CA THR A 4 -11.54 -0.16 -24.33
C THR A 4 -11.34 0.66 -23.05
N ILE A 5 -10.10 0.75 -22.59
CA ILE A 5 -9.70 1.56 -21.43
C ILE A 5 -8.87 2.73 -21.94
N PHE A 6 -9.17 3.95 -21.49
CA PHE A 6 -8.40 5.16 -21.82
C PHE A 6 -8.22 6.04 -20.57
N CYS A 7 -7.14 6.81 -20.55
CA CYS A 7 -6.87 7.78 -19.48
C CYS A 7 -7.73 9.02 -19.67
N LEU A 8 -8.38 9.51 -18.59
CA LEU A 8 -9.12 10.78 -18.62
C LEU A 8 -8.18 11.99 -18.71
N ASP A 9 -6.98 11.88 -18.13
CA ASP A 9 -5.94 12.89 -18.26
C ASP A 9 -5.27 12.75 -19.64
N PRO A 10 -5.21 13.82 -20.45
CA PRO A 10 -4.67 13.76 -21.81
C PRO A 10 -3.14 13.64 -21.87
N VAL A 11 -2.44 13.78 -20.75
CA VAL A 11 -0.98 13.69 -20.64
C VAL A 11 -0.60 12.41 -19.90
N ILE A 12 -0.74 12.39 -18.57
CA ILE A 12 -0.52 11.24 -17.69
C ILE A 12 -0.85 11.63 -16.24
N CYS A 13 -1.44 10.73 -15.45
CA CYS A 13 -1.63 10.92 -14.00
C CYS A 13 -0.97 9.78 -13.19
N PRO A 14 0.36 9.70 -13.14
CA PRO A 14 1.05 8.67 -12.39
C PRO A 14 1.23 9.12 -10.94
N CYS A 15 0.92 8.26 -9.99
CA CYS A 15 1.30 8.50 -8.60
C CYS A 15 2.80 8.20 -8.45
N SER A 16 3.62 9.24 -8.31
CA SER A 16 5.08 9.10 -8.15
C SER A 16 5.45 8.28 -6.92
N THR A 17 4.67 8.34 -5.84
CA THR A 17 4.82 7.49 -4.66
C THR A 17 4.58 6.02 -4.99
N MET A 18 3.56 5.71 -5.78
CA MET A 18 3.29 4.33 -6.20
C MET A 18 4.36 3.79 -7.14
N TYR A 19 4.94 4.66 -7.97
CA TYR A 19 6.04 4.30 -8.87
C TYR A 19 7.32 3.86 -8.12
N ARG A 20 7.41 4.13 -6.80
CA ARG A 20 8.52 3.64 -5.97
C ARG A 20 8.40 2.15 -5.63
N ILE A 21 7.24 1.52 -5.83
CA ILE A 21 7.08 0.06 -5.64
C ILE A 21 7.62 -0.66 -6.89
N HIS A 22 8.95 -0.66 -7.02
CA HIS A 22 9.65 -1.26 -8.14
C HIS A 22 9.87 -2.77 -7.91
N PRO A 23 9.71 -3.64 -8.93
CA PRO A 23 9.92 -5.08 -8.79
C PRO A 23 11.28 -5.47 -8.19
N GLY A 24 12.35 -4.74 -8.53
CA GLY A 24 13.67 -4.96 -7.96
C GLY A 24 13.75 -4.73 -6.44
N TYR A 25 13.03 -3.73 -5.91
CA TYR A 25 12.99 -3.51 -4.46
C TYR A 25 12.14 -4.57 -3.76
N LEU A 26 11.07 -5.04 -4.40
CA LEU A 26 10.28 -6.15 -3.88
C LEU A 26 11.10 -7.44 -3.82
N ALA A 27 11.84 -7.77 -4.89
CA ALA A 27 12.72 -8.94 -4.92
C ALA A 27 13.74 -8.90 -3.78
N TRP A 28 14.42 -7.76 -3.60
CA TRP A 28 15.37 -7.56 -2.51
C TRP A 28 14.74 -7.75 -1.12
N VAL A 29 13.56 -7.17 -0.86
CA VAL A 29 12.87 -7.37 0.43
C VAL A 29 12.57 -8.85 0.67
N LEU A 30 12.14 -9.59 -0.36
CA LEU A 30 11.86 -11.02 -0.25
C LEU A 30 13.13 -11.85 0.00
N GLU A 31 14.23 -11.53 -0.67
CA GLU A 31 15.54 -12.16 -0.45
C GLU A 31 16.03 -11.95 1.00
N GLU A 32 15.92 -10.74 1.52
CA GLU A 32 16.27 -10.44 2.92
C GLU A 32 15.44 -11.27 3.90
N LEU A 33 14.14 -11.43 3.64
CA LEU A 33 13.26 -12.24 4.48
C LEU A 33 13.63 -13.74 4.44
N VAL A 34 14.02 -14.27 3.28
CA VAL A 34 14.52 -15.66 3.15
C VAL A 34 15.79 -15.86 3.98
N GLU A 35 16.65 -14.85 4.01
CA GLU A 35 17.88 -14.82 4.81
C GLU A 35 17.63 -14.51 6.30
N GLY A 36 16.37 -14.40 6.74
CA GLY A 36 15.99 -14.13 8.12
C GLY A 36 16.17 -12.68 8.56
N ARG A 37 16.44 -11.75 7.64
CA ARG A 37 16.60 -10.31 7.91
C ARG A 37 15.29 -9.57 7.62
N ILE A 38 14.79 -8.82 8.59
CA ILE A 38 13.59 -7.99 8.42
C ILE A 38 14.04 -6.57 8.09
N VAL A 39 13.86 -6.17 6.84
CA VAL A 39 14.09 -4.80 6.37
C VAL A 39 12.79 -4.01 6.28
N ASN A 40 12.86 -2.69 6.48
CA ASN A 40 11.72 -1.77 6.33
C ASN A 40 10.47 -2.18 7.14
N ARG A 41 10.65 -2.75 8.33
CA ARG A 41 9.53 -3.12 9.22
C ARG A 41 8.73 -1.87 9.56
N ILE A 42 7.47 -1.85 9.15
CA ILE A 42 6.55 -0.80 9.54
C ILE A 42 6.18 -1.01 11.01
N SER A 43 6.42 0.01 11.82
CA SER A 43 5.96 0.10 13.20
C SER A 43 5.20 1.42 13.38
N VAL A 44 4.19 1.40 14.24
CA VAL A 44 3.40 2.56 14.61
C VAL A 44 3.48 2.69 16.12
N ASP A 45 3.60 3.90 16.66
CA ASP A 45 3.64 4.11 18.10
C ASP A 45 2.29 3.74 18.75
N ASP A 46 2.31 3.14 19.94
CA ASP A 46 1.11 2.65 20.63
C ASP A 46 0.05 3.76 20.81
N SER A 47 0.49 4.99 21.12
CA SER A 47 -0.39 6.15 21.29
C SER A 47 -1.17 6.53 20.02
N VAL A 48 -0.64 6.17 18.84
CA VAL A 48 -1.28 6.39 17.54
C VAL A 48 -2.16 5.20 17.17
N GLN A 49 -1.72 3.98 17.47
CA GLN A 49 -2.41 2.74 17.10
C GLN A 49 -3.84 2.68 17.63
N ASP A 50 -4.06 3.03 18.90
CA ASP A 50 -5.37 2.85 19.57
C ASP A 50 -6.51 3.58 18.84
N ASN A 51 -6.29 4.86 18.57
CA ASN A 51 -7.28 5.71 17.91
C ASN A 51 -7.41 5.36 16.42
N ALA A 52 -6.30 5.09 15.73
CA ALA A 52 -6.30 4.73 14.32
C ALA A 52 -7.06 3.42 14.07
N LYS A 53 -6.83 2.41 14.93
CA LYS A 53 -7.50 1.11 14.85
C LYS A 53 -9.00 1.24 15.10
N THR A 54 -9.40 1.99 16.13
CA THR A 54 -10.83 2.24 16.41
C THR A 54 -11.55 2.88 15.23
N ALA A 55 -10.92 3.88 14.58
CA ALA A 55 -11.49 4.51 13.39
C ALA A 55 -11.60 3.54 12.21
N LEU A 56 -10.57 2.73 11.97
CA LEU A 56 -10.55 1.72 10.92
C LEU A 56 -11.63 0.65 11.13
N GLU A 57 -11.79 0.14 12.36
CA GLU A 57 -12.81 -0.85 12.71
C GLU A 57 -14.22 -0.32 12.45
N ARG A 58 -14.50 0.93 12.81
CA ARG A 58 -15.79 1.58 12.51
C ARG A 58 -16.05 1.72 11.01
N MET A 59 -15.02 2.08 10.24
CA MET A 59 -15.12 2.16 8.78
C MET A 59 -15.44 0.79 8.17
N LEU A 60 -14.75 -0.27 8.60
CA LEU A 60 -14.95 -1.62 8.08
C LEU A 60 -16.30 -2.24 8.52
N ALA A 61 -16.79 -1.89 9.70
CA ALA A 61 -18.11 -2.31 10.18
C ALA A 61 -19.26 -1.55 9.49
N SER A 62 -18.98 -0.37 8.93
CA SER A 62 -19.97 0.37 8.17
C SER A 62 -20.31 -0.40 6.89
N ARG A 63 -21.58 -0.73 6.71
CA ARG A 63 -22.08 -1.21 5.43
C ARG A 63 -22.52 0.03 4.64
N PRO A 64 -22.00 0.25 3.42
CA PRO A 64 -22.60 1.26 2.56
C PRO A 64 -24.06 0.86 2.32
N LEU A 65 -24.97 1.85 2.45
CA LEU A 65 -26.39 1.69 2.14
C LEU A 65 -26.59 1.26 0.68
#